data_AF-A0A1Z8TKY6-F1
#
_entry.id   AF-A0A1Z8TKY6-F1
#
_cell.length_a   1.000
_cell.length_b   1.000
_cell.length_c   1.000
_cell.angle_alpha   90.00
_cell.angle_beta   90.00
_cell.angle_gamma   90.00
#
_symmetry.space_group_name_H-M   'P 1'
#
loop_
_entity.id
_entity.type
_entity.pdbx_description
1 polymer ?
#
loop_
_entity_poly.entity_id
_entity_poly.type
_entity_poly.pdbx_seq_one_letter_code
_entity_poly.pdbx_strand_id
1 'polypeptide(L)'
;MKIKTVFLILISTIGLACVSAAVDNDEHHEKTLNNNSDNSKNLSKSDLGYWSTKDCKLVSNGVGEMVAITGYLLEESGEMRDSGNEDGSDDMFDAAERIAAVSANLATTFSAFCK
;
A
#
# COMPACT_ATOMS: atom_id res chain seq x y z
N MET A 1 36.20 7.16 19.05
CA MET A 1 34.96 6.75 18.35
C MET A 1 33.82 7.72 18.67
N LYS A 2 33.71 8.88 18.01
CA LYS A 2 32.62 9.85 18.29
C LYS A 2 32.21 10.73 17.08
N ILE A 3 32.44 10.27 15.84
CA ILE A 3 32.10 11.07 14.64
C ILE A 3 31.04 10.39 13.75
N LYS A 4 30.89 9.07 13.81
CA LYS A 4 29.93 8.35 12.95
C LYS A 4 28.49 8.38 13.46
N THR A 5 28.26 8.59 14.75
CA THR A 5 26.91 8.53 15.35
C THR A 5 26.11 9.84 15.21
N VAL A 6 26.75 10.94 14.82
CA VAL A 6 26.08 12.26 14.68
C VAL A 6 25.36 12.39 13.34
N PHE A 7 25.79 11.65 12.31
CA PHE A 7 25.17 11.71 10.98
C PHE A 7 23.84 10.97 10.87
N LEU A 8 23.49 10.10 11.84
CA LEU A 8 22.26 9.30 11.82
C LEU A 8 21.04 10.00 12.45
N ILE A 9 21.18 11.22 12.96
CA ILE A 9 20.10 11.96 13.65
C ILE A 9 19.54 13.12 12.79
N LEU A 10 20.02 13.31 11.55
CA LEU A 10 19.71 14.49 10.72
C LEU A 10 18.77 14.26 9.52
N ILE A 11 18.02 13.15 9.48
CA ILE A 11 17.04 12.89 8.40
C ILE A 11 15.62 12.63 8.96
N SER A 12 15.28 13.26 10.09
CA SER A 12 13.91 13.27 10.60
C SER A 12 13.44 14.70 10.74
N THR A 13 13.05 15.29 9.61
CA THR A 13 12.04 16.36 9.47
C THR A 13 12.12 16.90 8.04
N ILE A 14 11.44 16.25 7.09
CA ILE A 14 10.86 16.99 5.96
C ILE A 14 9.37 16.68 5.98
N GLY A 15 8.61 17.75 6.22
CA GLY A 15 7.24 17.72 6.66
C GLY A 15 6.28 17.12 5.65
N LEU A 16 5.22 16.56 6.24
CA LEU A 16 3.92 16.34 5.64
C LEU A 16 3.38 17.70 5.18
N ALA A 17 3.74 18.14 3.99
CA ALA A 17 3.08 19.26 3.33
C ALA A 17 1.73 18.76 2.83
N CYS A 18 0.69 19.04 3.59
CA CYS A 18 -0.67 19.10 3.06
C CYS A 18 -0.70 20.13 1.93
N VAL A 19 -0.68 19.66 0.67
CA VAL A 19 -1.11 20.48 -0.46
C VAL A 19 -2.63 20.41 -0.50
N SER A 20 -3.26 21.40 0.10
CA SER A 20 -4.64 21.76 -0.20
C SER A 20 -4.68 22.66 -1.44
N ALA A 21 -5.59 22.31 -2.35
CA ALA A 21 -6.12 23.13 -3.45
C ALA A 21 -5.15 23.56 -4.55
N ALA A 22 -4.97 22.67 -5.53
CA ALA A 22 -5.26 23.05 -6.91
C ALA A 22 -6.31 22.04 -7.42
N VAL A 23 -7.59 22.38 -7.26
CA VAL A 23 -8.61 21.85 -8.15
C VAL A 23 -8.27 22.49 -9.48
N ASP A 24 -7.58 21.74 -10.34
CA ASP A 24 -7.60 22.03 -11.76
C ASP A 24 -9.08 22.07 -12.14
N ASN A 25 -9.55 23.24 -12.56
CA ASN A 25 -10.81 23.33 -13.26
C ASN A 25 -10.58 22.60 -14.57
N ASP A 26 -10.82 21.29 -14.59
CA ASP A 26 -11.16 20.61 -15.83
C ASP A 26 -12.44 21.29 -16.32
N GLU A 27 -12.23 22.23 -17.23
CA GLU A 27 -13.21 22.92 -18.03
C GLU A 27 -13.92 21.86 -18.89
N HIS A 28 -14.80 21.10 -18.27
CA HIS A 28 -15.79 20.32 -18.99
C HIS A 28 -16.79 21.30 -19.57
N HIS A 29 -16.50 21.75 -20.79
CA HIS A 29 -17.48 22.31 -21.70
C HIS A 29 -18.73 21.41 -21.68
N GLU A 30 -19.75 21.85 -20.95
CA GLU A 30 -21.10 21.33 -20.98
C GLU A 30 -21.66 21.62 -22.38
N LYS A 31 -21.42 20.70 -23.30
CA LYS A 31 -22.22 20.64 -24.53
C LYS A 31 -23.62 20.22 -24.12
N THR A 32 -24.53 21.18 -24.22
CA THR A 32 -25.96 21.01 -24.18
C THR A 32 -26.35 19.82 -25.06
N LEU A 33 -26.80 18.72 -24.46
CA LEU A 33 -27.33 17.59 -25.23
C LEU A 33 -28.86 17.60 -25.16
N ASN A 34 -29.43 17.93 -26.32
CA ASN A 34 -30.80 17.66 -26.70
C ASN A 34 -31.21 16.24 -26.30
N ASN A 35 -32.46 16.14 -25.85
CA ASN A 35 -33.22 14.92 -25.64
C ASN A 35 -33.04 13.93 -26.79
N ASN A 36 -32.58 12.72 -26.49
CA ASN A 36 -33.13 11.48 -27.02
C ASN A 36 -32.71 10.29 -26.15
N SER A 37 -33.72 9.49 -25.81
CA SER A 37 -33.71 8.28 -25.01
C SER A 37 -32.62 7.28 -25.44
N ASP A 38 -31.64 7.05 -24.57
CA ASP A 38 -30.97 5.76 -24.43
C ASP A 38 -30.54 5.57 -22.97
N ASN A 39 -31.35 4.85 -22.19
CA ASN A 39 -31.19 4.68 -20.73
C ASN A 39 -30.13 3.62 -20.40
N SER A 40 -28.90 3.82 -20.85
CA SER A 40 -27.74 3.14 -20.30
C SER A 40 -26.68 4.18 -19.97
N LYS A 41 -26.80 4.79 -18.80
CA LYS A 41 -25.69 5.54 -18.22
C LYS A 41 -24.58 4.52 -17.95
N ASN A 42 -23.57 4.48 -18.81
CA ASN A 42 -22.33 3.77 -18.51
C ASN A 42 -21.69 4.45 -17.30
N LEU A 43 -21.86 3.87 -16.11
CA LEU A 43 -21.21 4.34 -14.90
C LEU A 43 -19.70 4.18 -15.04
N SER A 44 -18.95 5.21 -14.68
CA SER A 44 -17.49 5.12 -14.60
C SER A 44 -17.07 4.22 -13.44
N LYS A 45 -15.82 3.73 -13.45
CA LYS A 45 -15.28 2.92 -12.35
C LYS A 45 -15.38 3.64 -10.99
N SER A 46 -15.15 4.96 -10.98
CA SER A 46 -15.31 5.80 -9.80
C SER A 46 -16.77 5.92 -9.34
N ASP A 47 -17.72 6.00 -10.26
CA ASP A 47 -19.15 6.05 -9.89
C ASP A 47 -19.62 4.74 -9.25
N LEU A 48 -18.94 3.64 -9.56
CA LEU A 48 -19.16 2.32 -8.97
C LEU A 48 -18.37 2.10 -7.67
N GLY A 49 -17.60 3.10 -7.21
CA GLY A 49 -16.80 3.04 -5.98
C GLY A 49 -15.47 2.30 -6.11
N TYR A 50 -15.02 1.97 -7.34
CA TYR A 50 -13.70 1.39 -7.55
C TYR A 50 -12.61 2.45 -7.44
N TRP A 51 -11.43 2.03 -6.99
CA TRP A 51 -10.28 2.89 -6.84
C TRP A 51 -9.61 3.19 -8.17
N SER A 52 -8.81 4.26 -8.19
CA SER A 52 -8.00 4.59 -9.35
C SER A 52 -6.92 3.53 -9.59
N THR A 53 -6.48 3.37 -10.83
CA THR A 53 -5.37 2.47 -11.18
C THR A 53 -4.11 2.76 -10.37
N LYS A 54 -3.85 4.04 -10.05
CA LYS A 54 -2.69 4.47 -9.25
C LYS A 54 -2.77 3.91 -7.83
N ASP A 55 -3.92 4.03 -7.18
CA ASP A 55 -4.11 3.56 -5.80
C ASP A 55 -4.09 2.04 -5.74
N CYS A 56 -4.70 1.37 -6.73
CA CYS A 56 -4.63 -0.08 -6.87
C CYS A 56 -3.20 -0.59 -7.02
N LYS A 57 -2.38 0.08 -7.84
CA LYS A 57 -0.95 -0.24 -7.99
C LYS A 57 -0.18 -0.06 -6.68
N LEU A 58 -0.50 0.99 -5.92
CA LEU A 58 0.14 1.24 -4.63
C LEU A 58 -0.15 0.10 -3.65
N VAL A 59 -1.41 -0.34 -3.55
CA VAL A 59 -1.80 -1.48 -2.70
C VAL A 59 -1.12 -2.76 -3.16
N SER A 60 -1.15 -3.08 -4.46
CA SER A 60 -0.55 -4.32 -4.96
C SER A 60 0.96 -4.36 -4.74
N ASN A 61 1.65 -3.23 -4.89
CA ASN A 61 3.08 -3.13 -4.59
C ASN A 61 3.34 -3.37 -3.10
N GLY A 62 2.58 -2.71 -2.21
CA GLY A 62 2.72 -2.90 -0.76
C GLY A 62 2.46 -4.35 -0.31
N VAL A 63 1.47 -5.03 -0.91
CA VAL A 63 1.24 -6.46 -0.70
C VAL A 63 2.46 -7.28 -1.08
N GLY A 64 3.04 -7.03 -2.27
CA GLY A 64 4.24 -7.70 -2.75
C GLY A 64 5.45 -7.49 -1.82
N GLU A 65 5.66 -6.26 -1.36
CA GLU A 65 6.72 -5.93 -0.40
C GLU A 65 6.54 -6.67 0.93
N MET A 66 5.32 -6.71 1.47
CA MET A 66 5.05 -7.43 2.71
C MET A 66 5.27 -8.94 2.55
N VAL A 67 4.91 -9.54 1.41
CA VAL A 67 5.20 -10.96 1.14
C VAL A 67 6.71 -11.22 1.11
N ALA A 68 7.49 -10.33 0.49
CA ALA A 68 8.94 -10.45 0.47
C ALA A 68 9.53 -10.36 1.89
N ILE A 69 9.04 -9.43 2.71
CA ILE A 69 9.47 -9.29 4.12
C ILE A 69 9.09 -10.53 4.94
N THR A 70 7.88 -11.07 4.77
CA THR A 70 7.49 -12.34 5.39
C THR A 70 8.47 -13.45 5.03
N GLY A 71 8.84 -13.58 3.76
CA GLY A 71 9.82 -14.57 3.31
C GLY A 71 11.17 -14.43 4.01
N TYR A 72 11.70 -13.20 4.09
CA TYR A 72 12.94 -12.91 4.81
C TYR A 72 12.87 -13.29 6.29
N LEU A 73 11.78 -12.93 6.98
CA LEU A 73 11.63 -13.25 8.41
C LEU A 73 11.50 -14.74 8.67
N LEU A 74 10.87 -15.50 7.76
CA LEU A 74 10.80 -16.96 7.86
C LEU A 74 12.17 -17.60 7.65
N GLU A 75 12.99 -17.06 6.76
CA GLU A 75 14.38 -17.51 6.56
C GLU A 75 15.21 -17.28 7.83
N GLU A 76 15.20 -16.06 8.37
CA GLU A 76 15.89 -15.73 9.64
C GLU A 76 15.39 -16.57 10.82
N SER A 77 14.08 -16.81 10.91
CA SER A 77 13.49 -17.71 11.91
C SER A 77 14.08 -19.12 11.80
N GLY A 78 14.22 -19.65 10.58
CA GLY A 78 14.85 -20.94 10.32
C GLY A 78 16.31 -20.98 10.74
N GLU A 79 17.09 -19.96 10.35
CA GLU A 79 18.51 -19.86 10.74
C GLU A 79 18.70 -19.80 12.26
N MET A 80 17.84 -19.08 12.98
CA MET A 80 17.87 -19.01 14.44
C MET A 80 17.56 -20.37 15.07
N ARG A 81 16.56 -21.10 14.56
CA ARG A 81 16.23 -22.47 15.00
C ARG A 81 17.43 -23.40 14.86
N ASP A 82 18.07 -23.37 13.68
CA ASP A 82 19.21 -24.23 13.38
C ASP A 82 20.43 -23.92 14.27
N SER A 83 20.54 -22.68 14.75
CA SER A 83 21.57 -22.25 15.71
C SER A 83 21.25 -22.56 17.19
N GLY A 84 20.04 -23.09 17.48
CA GLY A 84 19.56 -23.37 18.83
C GLY A 84 18.99 -22.16 19.58
N ASN A 85 18.74 -21.04 18.88
CA ASN A 85 18.08 -19.85 19.42
C ASN A 85 16.57 -19.93 19.20
N GLU A 86 15.89 -20.74 20.00
CA GLU A 86 14.44 -20.98 19.87
C GLU A 86 13.61 -19.71 20.10
N ASP A 87 13.88 -18.95 21.16
CA ASP A 87 13.13 -17.70 21.46
C ASP A 87 13.22 -16.70 20.30
N GLY A 88 14.40 -16.55 19.69
CA GLY A 88 14.57 -15.69 18.52
C GLY A 88 13.89 -16.23 17.26
N SER A 89 13.89 -17.56 17.08
CA SER A 89 13.16 -18.22 15.99
C SER A 89 11.67 -17.93 16.08
N ASP A 90 11.10 -18.08 17.28
CA ASP A 90 9.68 -17.83 17.58
C ASP A 90 9.34 -16.35 17.36
N ASP A 91 10.16 -15.41 17.85
CA ASP A 91 9.96 -13.97 17.64
C ASP A 91 9.90 -13.60 16.15
N MET A 92 10.81 -14.15 15.34
CA MET A 92 10.84 -13.90 13.89
C MET A 92 9.67 -14.55 13.17
N PHE A 93 9.27 -15.75 13.58
CA PHE A 93 8.10 -16.43 13.04
C PHE A 93 6.82 -15.65 13.32
N ASP A 94 6.64 -15.19 14.56
CA ASP A 94 5.53 -14.34 14.99
C ASP A 94 5.45 -13.06 14.17
N ALA A 95 6.60 -12.41 13.92
CA ALA A 95 6.68 -11.23 13.08
C ALA A 95 6.25 -11.54 11.63
N ALA A 96 6.74 -12.66 11.07
CA ALA A 96 6.39 -13.11 9.74
C ALA A 96 4.89 -13.37 9.59
N GLU A 97 4.27 -14.05 10.56
CA GLU A 97 2.84 -14.34 10.59
C GLU A 97 2.00 -13.05 10.61
N ARG A 98 2.34 -12.11 11.48
CA ARG A 98 1.62 -10.83 11.60
C ARG A 98 1.69 -10.03 10.30
N ILE A 99 2.85 -9.97 9.66
CA ILE A 99 3.02 -9.26 8.37
C ILE A 99 2.26 -9.98 7.27
N ALA A 100 2.28 -11.31 7.24
CA ALA A 100 1.52 -12.10 6.27
C ALA A 100 0.01 -11.83 6.41
N ALA A 101 -0.51 -11.73 7.64
CA ALA A 101 -1.90 -11.42 7.90
C ALA A 101 -2.28 -10.01 7.41
N VAL A 102 -1.44 -9.01 7.63
CA VAL A 102 -1.65 -7.65 7.10
C VAL A 102 -1.65 -7.67 5.56
N SER A 103 -0.70 -8.37 4.96
CA SER A 103 -0.60 -8.52 3.50
C SER A 103 -1.87 -9.17 2.91
N ALA A 104 -2.38 -10.23 3.53
CA ALA A 104 -3.61 -10.90 3.11
C ALA A 104 -4.85 -9.98 3.20
N ASN A 105 -4.94 -9.15 4.24
CA ASN A 105 -6.01 -8.17 4.40
C ASN A 105 -5.94 -7.07 3.32
N LEU A 106 -4.74 -6.62 2.96
CA LEU A 106 -4.55 -5.67 1.86
C LEU A 106 -4.88 -6.29 0.49
N ALA A 107 -4.52 -7.56 0.26
CA ALA A 107 -4.91 -8.28 -0.96
C ALA A 107 -6.44 -8.43 -1.09
N THR A 108 -7.13 -8.61 0.04
CA THR A 108 -8.60 -8.60 0.09
C THR A 108 -9.16 -7.23 -0.25
N THR A 109 -8.55 -6.16 0.27
CA THR A 109 -8.92 -4.77 -0.06
C THR A 109 -8.73 -4.49 -1.56
N PHE A 110 -7.62 -4.93 -2.15
CA PHE A 110 -7.40 -4.82 -3.60
C PHE A 110 -8.53 -5.53 -4.36
N SER A 111 -8.86 -6.77 -3.99
CA SER A 111 -9.91 -7.54 -4.67
C SER A 111 -11.30 -6.90 -4.59
N ALA A 112 -11.59 -6.17 -3.50
CA ALA A 112 -12.86 -5.47 -3.30
C ALA A 112 -12.97 -4.19 -4.16
N PHE A 113 -11.89 -3.41 -4.25
CA PHE A 113 -11.92 -2.05 -4.80
C PHE A 113 -11.23 -1.88 -6.16
N CYS A 114 -10.46 -2.87 -6.63
CA CYS A 114 -9.70 -2.79 -7.87
C CYS A 114 -10.22 -3.80 -8.91
N LYS A 115 -11.13 -3.32 -9.77
CA LYS A 115 -11.65 -4.03 -10.96
C LYS A 115 -11.32 -3.26 -12.22
#